data_AF-A0A5C4V8F6-F1
#
_entry.id   AF-A0A5C4V8F6-F1
#
_cell.length_a   1.000
_cell.length_b   1.000
_cell.length_c   1.000
_cell.angle_alpha   90.00
_cell.angle_beta   90.00
_cell.angle_gamma   90.00
#
_symmetry.space_group_name_H-M   'P 1'
#
loop_
_entity.id
_entity.type
_entity.pdbx_description
1 polymer ?
#
loop_
_entity_poly.entity_id
_entity_poly.type
_entity_poly.pdbx_seq_one_letter_code
_entity_poly.pdbx_strand_id
1 'polypeptide(L)'
;MEAHDLTIGGVSVRYFTGGEVLNAEEPVRYLAPHEDALLAGNARVRRVVFRPLPSSPLVALYLHWSEAASLTELDARVAAGTTTEEDFHDAVTGQTLTRRCRGCGARFSILYAVEFPGFSRDRPRRLQEHDHITHCPACGTGWTAYVLEIIRRLDG
;
A
#
# COMPACT_ATOMS: atom_id res chain seq x y z
N MET A 1 -3.64 13.86 -13.18
CA MET A 1 -4.22 13.00 -14.23
C MET A 1 -5.27 12.13 -13.57
N GLU A 2 -6.09 11.41 -14.32
CA GLU A 2 -7.19 10.63 -13.75
C GLU A 2 -6.69 9.27 -13.26
N ALA A 3 -7.36 8.73 -12.23
CA ALA A 3 -7.11 7.36 -11.79
C ALA A 3 -7.35 6.37 -12.93
N HIS A 4 -6.62 5.25 -12.94
CA HIS A 4 -6.73 4.25 -13.99
C HIS A 4 -7.52 3.04 -13.49
N ASP A 5 -8.57 2.66 -14.21
CA ASP A 5 -9.33 1.45 -13.91
C ASP A 5 -8.56 0.21 -14.36
N LEU A 6 -8.24 -0.67 -13.41
CA LEU A 6 -7.52 -1.92 -13.63
C LEU A 6 -8.28 -3.09 -13.02
N THR A 7 -7.90 -4.31 -13.42
CA THR A 7 -8.31 -5.54 -12.73
C THR A 7 -7.06 -6.23 -12.20
N ILE A 8 -7.01 -6.46 -10.89
CA ILE A 8 -5.90 -7.14 -10.21
C ILE A 8 -6.46 -8.39 -9.53
N GLY A 9 -6.05 -9.57 -9.99
CA GLY A 9 -6.53 -10.85 -9.45
C GLY A 9 -8.04 -11.00 -9.46
N GLY A 10 -8.70 -10.49 -10.52
CA GLY A 10 -10.15 -10.49 -10.67
C GLY A 10 -10.90 -9.40 -9.91
N VAL A 11 -10.21 -8.50 -9.20
CA VAL A 11 -10.82 -7.37 -8.50
C VAL A 11 -10.64 -6.09 -9.31
N SER A 12 -11.74 -5.42 -9.64
CA SER A 12 -11.70 -4.08 -10.25
C SER A 12 -11.24 -3.05 -9.23
N VAL A 13 -10.20 -2.29 -9.58
CA VAL A 13 -9.59 -1.26 -8.74
C VAL A 13 -9.36 0.02 -9.54
N ARG A 14 -9.39 1.16 -8.85
CA ARG A 14 -8.84 2.43 -9.34
C ARG A 14 -7.41 2.55 -8.85
N TYR A 15 -6.47 2.54 -9.77
CA TYR A 15 -5.05 2.70 -9.52
C TYR A 15 -4.63 4.17 -9.65
N PHE A 16 -3.80 4.63 -8.72
CA PHE A 16 -3.27 5.99 -8.71
C PHE A 16 -1.76 5.93 -8.88
N THR A 17 -1.27 6.59 -9.95
CA THR A 17 0.17 6.78 -10.18
C THR A 17 0.78 7.68 -9.11
N GLY A 18 2.11 7.71 -9.04
CA GLY A 18 2.82 8.51 -8.04
C GLY A 18 2.43 9.99 -8.08
N GLY A 19 2.13 10.57 -6.92
CA GLY A 19 1.77 11.98 -6.75
C GLY A 19 0.31 12.33 -7.06
N GLU A 20 -0.52 11.39 -7.53
CA GLU A 20 -1.91 11.68 -7.85
C GLU A 20 -2.79 11.87 -6.60
N VAL A 21 -3.69 12.85 -6.67
CA VAL A 21 -4.64 13.18 -5.59
C VAL A 21 -5.90 12.35 -5.74
N LEU A 22 -6.41 11.82 -4.62
CA LEU A 22 -7.71 11.14 -4.60
C LEU A 22 -8.82 12.17 -4.43
N ASN A 23 -9.55 12.42 -5.51
CA ASN A 23 -10.83 13.13 -5.48
C ASN A 23 -11.96 12.10 -5.47
N ALA A 24 -12.48 11.77 -4.29
CA ALA A 24 -13.60 10.84 -4.14
C ALA A 24 -14.88 11.60 -3.75
N GLU A 25 -15.96 11.36 -4.49
CA GLU A 25 -17.29 11.94 -4.22
C GLU A 25 -17.98 11.28 -3.01
N GLU A 26 -17.55 10.08 -2.63
CA GLU A 26 -18.03 9.33 -1.48
C GLU A 26 -16.90 9.04 -0.47
N PRO A 27 -17.21 8.77 0.81
CA PRO A 27 -16.20 8.45 1.81
C PRO A 27 -15.39 7.20 1.46
N VAL A 28 -14.06 7.30 1.60
CA VAL A 28 -13.12 6.20 1.40
C VAL A 28 -12.54 5.74 2.74
N ARG A 29 -12.75 4.46 3.07
CA ARG A 29 -12.22 3.85 4.30
C ARG A 29 -10.72 3.66 4.22
N TYR A 30 -10.08 3.74 5.40
CA TYR A 30 -8.64 3.57 5.61
C TYR A 30 -7.73 4.58 4.90
N LEU A 31 -8.31 5.66 4.37
CA LEU A 31 -7.56 6.79 3.85
C LEU A 31 -7.27 7.79 4.99
N ALA A 32 -6.00 7.93 5.35
CA ALA A 32 -5.53 8.97 6.26
C ALA A 32 -4.85 10.08 5.43
N PRO A 33 -5.47 11.26 5.22
CA PRO A 33 -5.00 12.23 4.22
C PRO A 33 -3.53 12.66 4.37
N HIS A 34 -3.06 12.84 5.61
CA HIS A 34 -1.67 13.22 5.86
C HIS A 34 -0.67 12.11 5.51
N GLU A 35 -1.00 10.86 5.80
CA GLU A 35 -0.14 9.72 5.48
C GLU A 35 -0.20 9.38 3.99
N ASP A 36 -1.39 9.52 3.40
CA ASP A 36 -1.64 9.36 1.97
C ASP A 36 -0.77 10.31 1.13
N ALA A 37 -0.70 11.59 1.50
CA ALA A 37 0.16 12.56 0.81
C ALA A 37 1.65 12.18 0.85
N LEU A 38 2.11 11.58 1.96
CA LEU A 38 3.50 11.09 2.08
C LEU A 38 3.73 9.83 1.24
N LEU A 39 2.75 8.92 1.21
CA LEU A 39 2.81 7.69 0.44
C LEU A 39 2.67 7.92 -1.07
N ALA A 40 1.96 8.97 -1.50
CA ALA A 40 1.80 9.31 -2.91
C ALA A 40 3.16 9.56 -3.60
N GLY A 41 4.13 10.13 -2.88
CA GLY A 41 5.48 10.37 -3.39
C GLY A 41 6.46 9.22 -3.16
N ASN A 42 6.04 8.11 -2.58
CA ASN A 42 6.94 7.01 -2.21
C ASN A 42 7.28 6.16 -3.46
N ALA A 43 8.56 5.84 -3.62
CA ALA A 43 9.10 5.11 -4.77
C ALA A 43 8.66 3.64 -4.84
N ARG A 44 8.09 3.09 -3.77
CA ARG A 44 7.68 1.68 -3.63
C ARG A 44 6.19 1.49 -3.42
N VAL A 45 5.41 2.57 -3.40
CA VAL A 45 3.99 2.52 -3.00
C VAL A 45 3.08 3.12 -4.05
N ARG A 46 1.97 2.45 -4.34
CA ARG A 46 0.88 2.98 -5.17
C ARG A 46 -0.46 2.75 -4.52
N ARG A 47 -1.31 3.78 -4.52
CA ARG A 47 -2.65 3.69 -3.93
C ARG A 47 -3.57 2.97 -4.92
N VAL A 48 -4.39 2.09 -4.37
CA VAL A 48 -5.56 1.52 -5.06
C VAL A 48 -6.82 1.80 -4.25
N VAL A 49 -7.91 2.11 -4.95
CA VAL A 49 -9.23 2.28 -4.35
C VAL A 49 -10.18 1.29 -5.00
N PHE A 50 -10.88 0.51 -4.20
CA PHE A 50 -11.82 -0.48 -4.70
C PHE A 50 -13.04 -0.59 -3.81
N ARG A 51 -14.07 -1.25 -4.33
CA ARG A 51 -15.30 -1.55 -3.62
C ARG A 51 -15.33 -3.05 -3.29
N PRO A 52 -15.17 -3.48 -2.03
CA PRO A 52 -15.10 -4.91 -1.70
C PRO A 52 -16.36 -5.70 -2.04
N LEU A 53 -17.53 -5.07 -1.90
CA LEU A 53 -18.84 -5.62 -2.23
C LEU A 53 -19.73 -4.49 -2.78
N PRO A 54 -20.70 -4.76 -3.68
CA PRO A 54 -21.49 -3.73 -4.37
C PRO A 54 -22.13 -2.65 -3.47
N SER A 55 -22.50 -3.00 -2.23
CA SER A 55 -23.13 -2.08 -1.27
C SER A 55 -22.18 -1.53 -0.19
N SER A 56 -20.90 -1.94 -0.18
CA SER A 56 -19.92 -1.49 0.81
C SER A 56 -19.25 -0.18 0.41
N PRO A 57 -18.83 0.68 1.36
CA PRO A 57 -18.02 1.86 1.05
C PRO A 57 -16.73 1.52 0.30
N LEU A 58 -16.19 2.51 -0.40
CA LEU A 58 -14.85 2.41 -0.98
C LEU A 58 -13.79 2.18 0.09
N VAL A 59 -12.74 1.46 -0.29
CA VAL A 59 -11.58 1.16 0.54
C VAL A 59 -10.33 1.61 -0.20
N ALA A 60 -9.47 2.39 0.46
CA ALA A 60 -8.13 2.66 0.01
C ALA A 60 -7.15 1.65 0.62
N LEU A 61 -6.35 1.00 -0.22
CA LEU A 61 -5.19 0.23 0.16
C LEU A 61 -3.97 0.73 -0.63
N TYR A 62 -2.79 0.31 -0.19
CA TYR A 62 -1.54 0.64 -0.85
C TYR A 62 -0.88 -0.65 -1.33
N LEU A 63 -0.62 -0.75 -2.63
CA LEU A 63 0.30 -1.73 -3.18
C LEU A 63 1.72 -1.31 -2.82
N HIS A 64 2.53 -2.26 -2.37
CA HIS A 64 3.90 -2.04 -1.95
C HIS A 64 4.82 -3.12 -2.54
N TRP A 65 5.94 -2.71 -3.11
CA TRP A 65 6.99 -3.58 -3.65
C TRP A 65 8.26 -3.45 -2.79
N SER A 66 8.91 -4.57 -2.44
CA SER A 66 10.12 -4.58 -1.60
C SER A 66 11.31 -3.97 -2.35
N GLU A 67 11.49 -4.45 -3.58
CA GLU A 67 12.46 -3.89 -4.50
C GLU A 67 11.93 -2.60 -5.12
N ALA A 68 12.83 -1.65 -5.34
CA ALA A 68 12.53 -0.46 -6.14
C ALA A 68 12.43 -0.87 -7.61
N ALA A 69 11.39 -1.62 -7.97
CA ALA A 69 10.91 -1.65 -9.34
C ALA A 69 10.66 -0.20 -9.75
N SER A 70 11.01 0.18 -10.97
CA SER A 70 10.73 1.52 -11.48
C SER A 70 9.22 1.70 -11.54
N LEU A 71 8.60 2.15 -10.46
CA LEU A 71 7.15 2.38 -10.42
C LEU A 71 6.75 3.48 -11.39
N THR A 72 7.69 4.32 -11.81
CA THR A 72 7.50 5.24 -12.93
C THR A 72 7.27 4.50 -14.27
N GLU A 73 8.00 3.41 -14.53
CA GLU A 73 7.74 2.58 -15.71
C GLU A 73 6.42 1.82 -15.61
N LEU A 74 6.07 1.33 -14.41
CA LEU A 74 4.75 0.75 -14.17
C LEU A 74 3.64 1.79 -14.40
N ASP A 75 3.79 2.99 -13.84
CA ASP A 75 2.85 4.10 -14.04
C ASP A 75 2.67 4.41 -15.53
N ALA A 76 3.77 4.40 -16.31
CA ALA A 76 3.71 4.61 -17.76
C ALA A 76 2.97 3.47 -18.49
N ARG A 77 3.18 2.21 -18.09
CA ARG A 77 2.44 1.06 -18.65
C ARG A 77 0.96 1.11 -18.27
N VAL A 78 0.63 1.53 -17.05
CA VAL A 78 -0.75 1.72 -16.59
C VAL A 78 -1.43 2.80 -17.43
N ALA A 79 -0.76 3.94 -17.62
CA ALA A 79 -1.28 5.04 -18.43
C ALA A 79 -1.45 4.65 -19.92
N ALA A 80 -0.59 3.78 -20.45
CA ALA A 80 -0.70 3.24 -21.80
C ALA A 80 -1.72 2.09 -21.93
N GLY A 81 -2.26 1.56 -20.83
CA GLY A 81 -3.16 0.41 -20.84
C GLY A 81 -2.46 -0.91 -21.23
N THR A 82 -1.15 -1.03 -21.00
CA THR A 82 -0.33 -2.17 -21.41
C THR A 82 0.14 -3.03 -20.24
N THR A 83 -0.42 -2.85 -19.04
CA THR A 83 -0.09 -3.69 -17.89
C THR A 83 -0.65 -5.10 -18.00
N THR A 84 0.02 -6.02 -17.33
CA THR A 84 -0.32 -7.43 -17.18
C THR A 84 -0.44 -7.79 -15.70
N GLU A 85 -0.92 -8.99 -15.38
CA GLU A 85 -0.96 -9.45 -13.98
C GLU A 85 0.45 -9.55 -13.36
N GLU A 86 1.46 -9.84 -14.18
CA GLU A 86 2.85 -9.99 -13.76
C GLU A 86 3.42 -8.69 -13.17
N ASP A 87 2.98 -7.53 -13.66
CA ASP A 87 3.36 -6.23 -13.12
C ASP A 87 3.04 -6.06 -11.62
N PHE A 88 2.10 -6.87 -11.12
CA PHE A 88 1.65 -6.86 -9.73
C PHE A 88 2.07 -8.13 -8.98
N HIS A 89 2.91 -9.00 -9.54
CA HIS A 89 3.26 -10.31 -8.97
C HIS A 89 3.91 -10.24 -7.57
N ASP A 90 4.76 -9.23 -7.35
CA ASP A 90 5.50 -9.06 -6.09
C ASP A 90 4.87 -8.05 -5.14
N ALA A 91 3.74 -7.45 -5.52
CA ALA A 91 3.07 -6.47 -4.68
C ALA A 91 2.46 -7.11 -3.43
N VAL A 92 2.62 -6.46 -2.28
CA VAL A 92 1.83 -6.72 -1.06
C VAL A 92 0.92 -5.53 -0.81
N THR A 93 -0.30 -5.79 -0.33
CA THR A 93 -1.22 -4.72 0.09
C THR A 93 -1.02 -4.33 1.53
N GLY A 94 -1.01 -3.02 1.79
CA GLY A 94 -0.93 -2.46 3.13
C GLY A 94 -1.99 -1.41 3.43
N GLN A 95 -2.18 -1.15 4.72
CA GLN A 95 -2.95 -0.04 5.25
C GLN A 95 -2.11 0.76 6.25
N THR A 96 -2.40 2.05 6.39
CA THR A 96 -1.72 2.90 7.37
C THR A 96 -2.21 2.59 8.79
N LEU A 97 -1.30 2.44 9.75
CA LEU A 97 -1.64 2.35 11.16
C LEU A 97 -0.59 2.99 12.07
N THR A 98 -0.99 3.33 13.29
CA THR A 98 -0.04 3.78 14.33
C THR A 98 0.52 2.58 15.09
N ARG A 99 1.84 2.44 15.10
CA ARG A 99 2.56 1.44 15.90
C ARG A 99 3.36 2.13 17.00
N ARG A 100 3.22 1.65 18.24
CA ARG A 100 4.09 2.03 19.36
C ARG A 100 5.13 0.95 19.60
N CYS A 101 6.41 1.31 19.65
CA CYS A 101 7.47 0.37 19.98
C CYS A 101 7.38 -0.02 21.46
N ARG A 102 7.45 -1.33 21.75
CA ARG A 102 7.41 -1.86 23.12
C ARG A 102 8.72 -1.63 23.89
N GLY A 103 9.84 -1.45 23.20
CA GLY A 103 11.15 -1.19 23.82
C GLY A 103 11.33 0.26 24.26
N CYS A 104 11.30 1.19 23.31
CA CYS A 104 11.56 2.61 23.58
C CYS A 104 10.31 3.50 23.68
N GLY A 105 9.10 2.95 23.48
CA GLY A 105 7.85 3.71 23.55
C GLY A 105 7.58 4.66 22.36
N ALA A 106 8.54 4.83 21.44
CA ALA A 106 8.38 5.67 20.25
C ALA A 106 7.18 5.24 19.39
N ARG A 107 6.49 6.21 18.79
CA ARG A 107 5.32 5.98 17.94
C ARG A 107 5.67 6.25 16.49
N PHE A 108 5.13 5.44 15.59
CA PHE A 108 5.35 5.52 14.16
C PHE A 108 4.02 5.39 13.44
N SER A 109 3.85 6.18 12.38
CA SER A 109 2.92 5.83 11.31
C SER A 109 3.63 4.86 10.39
N ILE A 110 2.99 3.72 10.14
CA ILE A 110 3.57 2.65 9.33
C ILE A 110 2.57 2.19 8.28
N LEU A 111 3.11 1.59 7.21
CA LEU A 111 2.32 0.77 6.30
C LEU A 111 2.39 -0.68 6.78
N TYR A 112 1.25 -1.27 7.10
CA TYR A 112 1.16 -2.64 7.62
C TYR A 112 0.41 -3.54 6.64
N ALA A 113 0.94 -4.74 6.40
CA ALA A 113 0.37 -5.66 5.42
C ALA A 113 -1.03 -6.15 5.83
N VAL A 114 -1.95 -6.12 4.88
CA VAL A 114 -3.34 -6.56 5.04
C VAL A 114 -3.78 -7.42 3.86
N GLU A 115 -4.88 -8.14 4.06
CA GLU A 115 -5.48 -8.91 2.99
C GLU A 115 -6.12 -8.00 1.93
N PHE A 116 -5.94 -8.41 0.68
CA PHE A 116 -6.63 -7.87 -0.48
C PHE A 116 -7.20 -9.05 -1.28
N PRO A 117 -8.49 -9.03 -1.65
CA PRO A 117 -9.12 -10.17 -2.32
C PRO A 117 -8.43 -10.59 -3.63
N GLY A 118 -7.83 -9.64 -4.37
CA GLY A 118 -7.11 -9.93 -5.61
C GLY A 118 -5.82 -10.73 -5.38
N PHE A 119 -5.31 -10.80 -4.15
CA PHE A 119 -4.11 -11.56 -3.81
C PHE A 119 -4.38 -12.77 -2.90
N SER A 120 -5.65 -13.09 -2.57
CA SER A 120 -5.95 -14.12 -1.55
C SER A 120 -5.34 -15.49 -1.83
N ARG A 121 -5.17 -15.90 -3.11
CA ARG A 121 -4.57 -17.19 -3.48
C ARG A 121 -3.06 -17.25 -3.19
N ASP A 122 -2.33 -16.19 -3.49
CA ASP A 122 -0.86 -16.16 -3.38
C ASP A 122 -0.38 -15.37 -2.15
N ARG A 123 -1.31 -14.93 -1.29
CA ARG A 123 -1.00 -14.12 -0.11
C ARG A 123 0.08 -14.74 0.78
N PRO A 124 0.07 -16.05 1.11
CA PRO A 124 1.13 -16.64 1.91
C PRO A 124 2.51 -16.50 1.27
N ARG A 125 2.63 -16.76 -0.05
CA ARG A 125 3.87 -16.60 -0.82
C ARG A 125 4.34 -15.15 -0.77
N ARG A 126 3.46 -14.22 -1.15
CA ARG A 126 3.76 -12.78 -1.18
C ARG A 126 4.27 -12.30 0.17
N LEU A 127 3.60 -12.65 1.27
CA LEU A 127 4.05 -12.25 2.61
C LEU A 127 5.35 -12.94 3.07
N GLN A 128 5.68 -14.12 2.56
CA GLN A 128 6.90 -14.82 2.93
C GLN A 128 8.13 -14.27 2.18
N GLU A 129 7.95 -13.94 0.90
CA GLU A 129 9.02 -13.48 0.01
C GLU A 129 9.24 -11.96 0.11
N HIS A 130 8.30 -11.23 0.69
CA HIS A 130 8.38 -9.79 0.81
C HIS A 130 9.28 -9.32 1.96
N ASP A 131 10.04 -8.26 1.73
CA ASP A 131 10.89 -7.66 2.75
C ASP A 131 10.08 -6.86 3.76
N HIS A 132 10.19 -7.26 5.02
CA HIS A 132 9.49 -6.63 6.13
C HIS A 132 10.46 -5.91 7.07
N ILE A 133 10.01 -4.77 7.59
CA ILE A 133 10.71 -4.05 8.64
C ILE A 133 10.45 -4.77 9.97
N THR A 134 11.41 -5.58 10.39
CA THR A 134 11.31 -6.47 11.56
C THR A 134 11.77 -5.82 12.87
N HIS A 135 12.26 -4.59 12.85
CA HIS A 135 12.82 -3.93 14.03
C HIS A 135 12.40 -2.47 14.12
N CYS A 136 12.37 -1.95 15.35
CA CYS A 136 12.16 -0.53 15.61
C CYS A 136 13.32 0.30 15.04
N PRO A 137 13.06 1.31 14.19
CA PRO A 137 14.13 2.16 13.66
C PRO A 137 14.79 3.04 14.72
N ALA A 138 14.14 3.24 15.89
CA ALA A 138 14.70 4.07 16.97
C ALA A 138 15.54 3.29 18.00
N CYS A 139 15.31 1.99 18.19
CA CYS A 139 15.97 1.24 19.27
C CYS A 139 16.30 -0.21 18.95
N GLY A 140 16.06 -0.68 17.72
CA GLY A 140 16.37 -2.04 17.28
C GLY A 140 15.48 -3.14 17.90
N THR A 141 14.53 -2.81 18.79
CA THR A 141 13.62 -3.83 19.36
C THR A 141 12.78 -4.48 18.26
N GLY A 142 12.75 -5.81 18.24
CA GLY A 142 11.97 -6.59 17.28
C GLY A 142 10.49 -6.22 17.26
N TRP A 143 9.93 -6.16 16.06
CA TRP A 143 8.52 -6.00 15.78
C TRP A 143 7.94 -7.33 15.26
N THR A 144 6.62 -7.43 15.27
CA THR A 144 5.92 -8.49 14.54
C THR A 144 6.19 -8.29 13.05
N ALA A 145 6.38 -9.39 12.33
CA ALA A 145 6.39 -9.40 10.86
C ALA A 145 5.14 -8.67 10.31
N TYR A 146 5.19 -8.20 9.06
CA TYR A 146 4.14 -7.44 8.35
C TYR A 146 4.20 -5.90 8.40
N VAL A 147 5.29 -5.28 8.88
CA VAL A 147 5.53 -3.85 8.60
C VAL A 147 6.21 -3.73 7.24
N LEU A 148 5.61 -2.98 6.32
CA LEU A 148 6.09 -2.78 4.95
C LEU A 148 6.95 -1.52 4.85
N GLU A 149 6.48 -0.41 5.42
CA GLU A 149 7.19 0.88 5.38
C GLU A 149 7.03 1.67 6.69
N ILE A 150 8.04 2.48 7.01
CA ILE A 150 7.92 3.54 8.01
C ILE A 150 7.54 4.83 7.29
N ILE A 151 6.34 5.33 7.53
CA ILE A 151 5.87 6.54 6.87
C ILE A 151 6.49 7.76 7.56
N ARG A 152 6.40 7.80 8.89
CA ARG A 152 7.05 8.81 9.72
C ARG A 152 7.05 8.42 11.19
N ARG A 153 7.94 9.06 11.94
CA ARG A 153 7.85 9.09 13.41
C ARG A 153 6.72 10.04 13.83
N LEU A 154 5.95 9.61 14.83
CA LEU A 154 4.95 10.44 15.50
C LEU A 154 5.62 10.92 16.78
N ASP A 155 6.24 12.09 16.73
CA ASP A 155 6.76 12.69 17.95
C ASP A 155 5.61 12.91 18.94
N GLY A 156 5.91 12.68 20.22
CA GLY A 156 4.95 12.84 21.32
C GLY A 156 4.81 14.29 21.73
#